data_AF-A0AAD7ILX9-F1
#
_entry.id   AF-A0AAD7ILX9-F1
#
_cell.length_a   1.000
_cell.length_b   1.000
_cell.length_c   1.000
_cell.angle_alpha   90.00
_cell.angle_beta   90.00
_cell.angle_gamma   90.00
#
_symmetry.space_group_name_H-M   'P 1'
#
loop_
_entity.id
_entity.type
_entity.pdbx_description
1 polymer ?
#
loop_
_entity_poly.entity_id
_entity_poly.type
_entity_poly.pdbx_seq_one_letter_code
_entity_poly.pdbx_strand_id
1 'polypeptide(L)'
;MPPSPKKKRARKTQKTNTVPVATPVQSADKENHDINLTFDENSQVPNTASQDLDASSQGLDATQIEWSESETESTTKRWPMRDRDKFYKFLLGSDAEGDKRFEQHKRNPGHVYERASQILFNGKRSADSIKGQWQRSLKTFEWIVAFESFTGNGGGDGDSNDASAVLKGKLTRARAAGIAIGSLTPAKIKEWDDNHWRDLFEERLGNSAKVTRPVVRSSAAPLSDAEDLDNESDDGAIDPILKSQTKKTAAATVSEPKHAPASKFRAQASESFGNIGALVKVKIAADEKRAQALGAKLELDERRFKLESTKAKVDLARSVFGTDGVSAEVRDAANSFLLGYFTS
;
A
#
# COMPACT_ATOMS: atom_id res chain seq x y z
N MET A 1 1.55 -15.00 76.39
CA MET A 1 1.63 -15.96 75.27
C MET A 1 0.38 -15.79 74.41
N PRO A 2 0.48 -15.23 73.19
CA PRO A 2 -0.67 -15.05 72.31
C PRO A 2 -1.06 -16.38 71.61
N PRO A 3 -2.35 -16.63 71.36
CA PRO A 3 -2.84 -17.89 70.79
C PRO A 3 -2.72 -17.93 69.26
N SER A 4 -2.39 -19.12 68.74
CA SER A 4 -2.21 -19.45 67.34
C SER A 4 -3.51 -19.35 66.51
N PRO A 5 -3.44 -18.88 65.23
CA PRO A 5 -4.61 -18.81 64.36
C PRO A 5 -4.92 -20.16 63.66
N LYS A 6 -6.21 -20.49 63.66
CA LYS A 6 -6.81 -21.70 63.09
C LYS A 6 -6.84 -21.66 61.55
N LYS A 7 -6.35 -22.74 60.90
CA LYS A 7 -6.43 -22.99 59.46
C LYS A 7 -7.88 -23.23 59.02
N LYS A 8 -8.41 -22.39 58.12
CA LYS A 8 -9.69 -22.61 57.42
C LYS A 8 -9.47 -23.47 56.18
N ARG A 9 -10.12 -24.65 56.13
CA ARG A 9 -10.22 -25.53 54.96
C ARG A 9 -11.24 -24.97 53.97
N ALA A 10 -10.82 -24.71 52.74
CA ALA A 10 -11.70 -24.33 51.63
C ALA A 10 -12.42 -25.56 51.06
N ARG A 11 -13.73 -25.40 50.80
CA ARG A 11 -14.69 -26.42 50.38
C ARG A 11 -14.69 -26.47 48.84
N LYS A 12 -14.42 -27.66 48.27
CA LYS A 12 -14.40 -27.95 46.83
C LYS A 12 -15.84 -28.22 46.36
N THR A 13 -16.42 -27.30 45.58
CA THR A 13 -17.72 -27.47 44.92
C THR A 13 -17.55 -28.22 43.59
N GLN A 14 -18.28 -29.32 43.46
CA GLN A 14 -18.41 -30.11 42.23
C GLN A 14 -19.34 -29.37 41.24
N LYS A 15 -18.92 -29.23 39.99
CA LYS A 15 -19.76 -28.76 38.87
C LYS A 15 -20.47 -29.96 38.25
N THR A 16 -21.80 -29.94 38.25
CA THR A 16 -22.66 -30.88 37.54
C THR A 16 -22.83 -30.46 36.08
N ASN A 17 -22.53 -31.38 35.17
CA ASN A 17 -22.75 -31.28 33.73
C ASN A 17 -24.26 -31.28 33.44
N THR A 18 -24.78 -30.22 32.82
CA THR A 18 -26.15 -30.15 32.31
C THR A 18 -26.07 -29.95 30.81
N VAL A 19 -26.62 -30.91 30.06
CA VAL A 19 -26.73 -30.91 28.60
C VAL A 19 -27.86 -29.95 28.19
N PRO A 20 -27.65 -28.99 27.26
CA PRO A 20 -28.72 -28.15 26.78
C PRO A 20 -29.58 -28.87 25.73
N VAL A 21 -30.89 -28.91 26.00
CA VAL A 21 -31.97 -29.30 25.10
C VAL A 21 -32.11 -28.26 23.99
N ALA A 22 -32.21 -28.73 22.74
CA ALA A 22 -32.42 -27.92 21.56
C ALA A 22 -33.85 -27.35 21.50
N THR A 23 -33.97 -26.02 21.41
CA THR A 23 -35.20 -25.30 21.10
C THR A 23 -35.30 -25.04 19.58
N PRO A 24 -36.50 -25.15 18.98
CA PRO A 24 -36.69 -24.93 17.55
C PRO A 24 -36.70 -23.43 17.20
N VAL A 25 -36.01 -23.09 16.12
CA VAL A 25 -35.93 -21.76 15.52
C VAL A 25 -37.27 -21.41 14.88
N GLN A 26 -37.98 -20.43 15.43
CA GLN A 26 -39.09 -19.77 14.75
C GLN A 26 -38.54 -18.72 13.78
N SER A 27 -38.94 -18.87 12.52
CA SER A 27 -38.71 -17.93 11.42
C SER A 27 -39.37 -16.59 11.73
N ALA A 28 -38.57 -15.54 11.81
CA ALA A 28 -39.06 -14.17 11.83
C ALA A 28 -38.98 -13.60 10.40
N ASP A 29 -40.14 -13.17 9.92
CA ASP A 29 -40.35 -12.48 8.66
C ASP A 29 -39.47 -11.23 8.54
N LYS A 30 -38.79 -11.11 7.41
CA LYS A 30 -38.07 -9.89 7.03
C LYS A 30 -39.05 -8.96 6.33
N GLU A 31 -39.53 -7.97 7.07
CA GLU A 31 -40.14 -6.77 6.49
C GLU A 31 -39.10 -6.05 5.61
N ASN A 32 -39.41 -5.94 4.32
CA ASN A 32 -38.70 -5.12 3.36
C ASN A 32 -38.98 -3.65 3.67
N HIS A 33 -38.00 -2.94 4.24
CA HIS A 33 -37.99 -1.49 4.19
C HIS A 33 -37.42 -1.04 2.84
N ASP A 34 -38.31 -0.72 1.92
CA ASP A 34 -38.01 0.02 0.70
C ASP A 34 -37.48 1.42 1.07
N ILE A 35 -36.20 1.64 0.80
CA ILE A 35 -35.55 2.94 0.94
C ILE A 35 -35.80 3.70 -0.35
N ASN A 36 -36.89 4.46 -0.39
CA ASN A 36 -37.23 5.35 -1.48
C ASN A 36 -36.31 6.59 -1.40
N LEU A 37 -35.19 6.56 -2.13
CA LEU A 37 -34.31 7.72 -2.32
C LEU A 37 -34.89 8.59 -3.45
N THR A 38 -35.82 9.47 -3.10
CA THR A 38 -36.22 10.60 -3.94
C THR A 38 -35.06 11.60 -3.96
N PHE A 39 -34.43 11.70 -5.12
CA PHE A 39 -33.41 12.71 -5.44
C PHE A 39 -34.14 14.02 -5.79
N ASP A 40 -34.21 14.94 -4.84
CA ASP A 40 -34.72 16.29 -5.06
C ASP A 40 -33.69 17.11 -5.85
N GLU A 41 -33.91 17.18 -7.16
CA GLU A 41 -33.20 18.03 -8.11
C GLU A 41 -33.79 19.44 -8.06
N ASN A 42 -33.50 20.21 -7.00
CA ASN A 42 -33.69 21.66 -7.04
C ASN A 42 -32.85 22.39 -5.99
N SER A 43 -31.68 22.88 -6.39
CA SER A 43 -31.01 23.96 -5.68
C SER A 43 -30.33 24.88 -6.69
N GLN A 44 -31.07 25.95 -6.99
CA GLN A 44 -30.59 27.17 -7.62
C GLN A 44 -29.39 27.72 -6.84
N VAL A 45 -28.26 27.85 -7.53
CA VAL A 45 -27.12 28.67 -7.11
C VAL A 45 -27.45 30.14 -7.40
N PRO A 46 -27.37 31.05 -6.41
CA PRO A 46 -27.50 32.48 -6.69
C PRO A 46 -26.24 33.03 -7.36
N ASN A 47 -26.46 33.73 -8.47
CA ASN A 47 -25.54 34.69 -9.07
C ASN A 47 -25.15 35.74 -8.03
N THR A 48 -23.86 35.92 -7.77
CA THR A 48 -23.33 37.14 -7.15
C THR A 48 -22.35 37.80 -8.08
N ALA A 49 -22.70 39.04 -8.41
CA ALA A 49 -22.12 39.91 -9.40
C ALA A 49 -20.72 40.41 -9.02
N SER A 50 -20.02 40.80 -10.07
CA SER A 50 -18.84 41.66 -10.10
C SER A 50 -18.96 42.85 -9.13
N GLN A 51 -17.90 43.08 -8.36
CA GLN A 51 -17.54 44.41 -7.88
C GLN A 51 -16.05 44.62 -8.11
N ASP A 52 -15.77 45.56 -9.02
CA ASP A 52 -14.51 46.26 -9.17
C ASP A 52 -14.17 46.98 -7.86
N LEU A 53 -12.92 46.84 -7.38
CA LEU A 53 -12.34 47.80 -6.45
C LEU A 53 -10.90 48.12 -6.83
N ASP A 54 -10.73 49.42 -6.98
CA ASP A 54 -9.54 50.20 -7.31
C ASP A 54 -8.41 50.08 -6.29
N ALA A 55 -7.23 50.42 -6.81
CA ALA A 55 -5.93 50.67 -6.20
C ALA A 55 -5.91 51.18 -4.74
N SER A 56 -4.97 50.62 -3.95
CA SER A 56 -4.10 51.47 -3.13
C SER A 56 -2.79 50.77 -2.74
N SER A 57 -1.70 51.38 -3.17
CA SER A 57 -0.31 51.11 -2.82
C SER A 57 -0.02 51.52 -1.38
N GLN A 58 0.45 50.60 -0.54
CA GLN A 58 1.38 50.92 0.54
C GLN A 58 2.43 49.81 0.69
N GLY A 59 3.68 50.18 0.46
CA GLY A 59 4.84 49.31 0.61
C GLY A 59 5.07 48.94 2.07
N LEU A 60 5.37 47.66 2.29
CA LEU A 60 5.89 47.14 3.54
C LEU A 60 7.15 46.33 3.25
N ASP A 61 8.24 46.99 3.59
CA ASP A 61 9.47 46.51 4.21
C ASP A 61 9.81 45.01 4.12
N ALA A 62 10.92 44.74 3.44
CA ALA A 62 11.52 43.44 3.25
C ALA A 62 12.21 42.97 4.53
N THR A 63 11.44 42.46 5.48
CA THR A 63 11.97 41.67 6.60
C THR A 63 11.81 40.19 6.29
N GLN A 64 12.94 39.57 5.96
CA GLN A 64 13.30 38.19 6.32
C GLN A 64 12.15 37.16 6.31
N ILE A 65 11.69 36.81 5.10
CA ILE A 65 10.92 35.59 4.89
C ILE A 65 11.91 34.42 5.00
N GLU A 66 12.04 33.93 6.22
CA GLU A 66 12.52 32.58 6.51
C GLU A 66 11.76 31.63 5.58
N TRP A 67 12.49 30.86 4.78
CA TRP A 67 11.95 29.87 3.87
C TRP A 67 11.36 28.73 4.70
N SER A 68 10.19 28.97 5.30
CA SER A 68 9.31 27.92 5.75
C SER A 68 8.91 27.15 4.49
N GLU A 69 9.51 25.99 4.35
CA GLU A 69 9.22 24.94 3.39
C GLU A 69 7.76 24.48 3.59
N SER A 70 6.80 25.36 3.29
CA SER A 70 5.38 25.07 3.32
C SER A 70 5.08 24.24 2.08
N GLU A 71 5.41 22.95 2.19
CA GLU A 71 4.43 21.88 2.12
C GLU A 71 3.25 22.23 1.20
N THR A 72 3.52 22.45 -0.09
CA THR A 72 2.50 22.25 -1.13
C THR A 72 2.33 20.73 -1.27
N GLU A 73 1.90 20.09 -0.18
CA GLU A 73 1.36 18.73 -0.15
C GLU A 73 0.08 18.77 -0.96
N SER A 74 0.29 18.63 -2.27
CA SER A 74 -0.74 18.28 -3.22
C SER A 74 -1.66 17.22 -2.60
N THR A 75 -2.96 17.47 -2.73
CA THR A 75 -4.14 16.72 -2.29
C THR A 75 -4.19 15.23 -2.66
N THR A 76 -3.07 14.63 -3.02
CA THR A 76 -2.92 13.19 -3.14
C THR A 76 -3.22 12.54 -1.79
N LYS A 77 -4.29 11.73 -1.79
CA LYS A 77 -4.71 10.82 -0.70
C LYS A 77 -3.64 9.78 -0.30
N ARG A 78 -2.38 9.95 -0.74
CA ARG A 78 -1.28 9.03 -0.54
C ARG A 78 -0.58 9.37 0.77
N TRP A 79 -0.42 8.38 1.62
CA TRP A 79 0.35 8.50 2.86
C TRP A 79 1.84 8.67 2.54
N PRO A 80 2.47 9.79 2.91
CA PRO A 80 3.90 9.97 2.68
C PRO A 80 4.69 8.95 3.50
N MET A 81 5.89 8.61 3.04
CA MET A 81 6.73 7.60 3.68
C MET A 81 7.07 7.97 5.13
N ARG A 82 7.39 9.25 5.38
CA ARG A 82 7.68 9.79 6.71
C ARG A 82 6.51 9.61 7.70
N ASP A 83 5.27 9.80 7.24
CA ASP A 83 4.09 9.59 8.09
C ASP A 83 3.88 8.12 8.45
N ARG A 84 4.07 7.22 7.47
CA ARG A 84 3.99 5.77 7.70
C ARG A 84 5.03 5.33 8.72
N ASP A 85 6.27 5.79 8.55
CA ASP A 85 7.38 5.46 9.45
C ASP A 85 7.12 5.95 10.89
N LYS A 86 6.72 7.21 11.07
CA LYS A 86 6.32 7.76 12.38
C LYS A 86 5.21 6.94 13.02
N PHE A 87 4.19 6.57 12.25
CA PHE A 87 3.07 5.78 12.75
C PHE A 87 3.47 4.36 13.17
N TYR A 88 4.26 3.66 12.36
CA TYR A 88 4.68 2.29 12.70
C TYR A 88 5.61 2.28 13.91
N LYS A 89 6.57 3.20 13.97
CA LYS A 89 7.46 3.34 15.14
C LYS A 89 6.68 3.71 16.41
N PHE A 90 5.68 4.58 16.31
CA PHE A 90 4.83 4.93 17.43
C PHE A 90 4.04 3.74 18.00
N LEU A 91 3.57 2.85 17.12
CA LEU A 91 2.69 1.74 17.48
C LEU A 91 3.46 0.45 17.83
N LEU A 92 4.56 0.18 17.13
CA LEU A 92 5.32 -1.08 17.20
C LEU A 92 6.72 -0.92 17.79
N GLY A 93 7.15 0.30 18.10
CA GLY A 93 8.49 0.56 18.65
C GLY A 93 8.79 -0.31 19.87
N SER A 94 10.04 -0.74 20.00
CA SER A 94 10.51 -1.62 21.08
C SER A 94 10.69 -0.88 22.42
N ASP A 95 10.21 0.36 22.53
CA ASP A 95 10.23 1.13 23.77
C ASP A 95 9.16 0.63 24.76
N ALA A 96 9.40 0.85 26.06
CA ALA A 96 8.46 0.45 27.11
C ALA A 96 7.09 1.13 26.97
N GLU A 97 7.01 2.28 26.30
CA GLU A 97 5.73 2.90 25.95
C GLU A 97 5.10 2.26 24.72
N GLY A 98 5.89 1.90 23.70
CA GLY A 98 5.46 1.12 22.55
C GLY A 98 4.79 -0.20 22.96
N ASP A 99 5.36 -0.93 23.92
CA ASP A 99 4.74 -2.13 24.52
C ASP A 99 3.33 -1.84 25.05
N LYS A 100 3.19 -0.77 25.85
CA LYS A 100 1.90 -0.38 26.44
C LYS A 100 0.91 0.04 25.38
N ARG A 101 1.34 0.80 24.37
CA ARG A 101 0.51 1.24 23.25
C ARG A 101 0.04 0.04 22.40
N PHE A 102 0.91 -0.94 22.17
CA PHE A 102 0.58 -2.14 21.42
C PHE A 102 -0.41 -3.03 22.18
N GLU A 103 -0.21 -3.23 23.49
CA GLU A 103 -1.18 -3.95 24.32
C GLU A 103 -2.52 -3.21 24.42
N GLN A 104 -2.49 -1.87 24.49
CA GLN A 104 -3.70 -1.07 24.41
C GLN A 104 -4.38 -1.20 23.05
N HIS A 105 -3.62 -1.26 21.96
CA HIS A 105 -4.14 -1.42 20.61
C HIS A 105 -4.87 -2.75 20.41
N LYS A 106 -4.37 -3.84 21.01
CA LYS A 106 -5.07 -5.14 21.03
C LYS A 106 -6.44 -5.06 21.73
N ARG A 107 -6.58 -4.24 22.78
CA ARG A 107 -7.81 -4.12 23.58
C ARG A 107 -8.80 -3.10 23.02
N ASN A 108 -8.30 -1.91 22.66
CA ASN A 108 -9.08 -0.81 22.14
C ASN A 108 -8.26 -0.08 21.05
N PRO A 109 -8.29 -0.58 19.80
CA PRO A 109 -7.52 0.02 18.71
C PRO A 109 -7.99 1.43 18.36
N GLY A 110 -9.29 1.72 18.51
CA GLY A 110 -9.88 3.04 18.21
C GLY A 110 -9.24 4.16 19.01
N HIS A 111 -9.10 3.97 20.32
CA HIS A 111 -8.44 4.96 21.19
C HIS A 111 -6.97 5.17 20.83
N VAL A 112 -6.24 4.11 20.45
CA VAL A 112 -4.84 4.26 20.03
C VAL A 112 -4.72 5.04 18.72
N TYR A 113 -5.65 4.84 17.77
CA TYR A 113 -5.68 5.61 16.53
C TYR A 113 -6.02 7.09 16.76
N GLU A 114 -6.98 7.39 17.63
CA GLU A 114 -7.30 8.76 18.00
C GLU A 114 -6.12 9.47 18.66
N ARG A 115 -5.44 8.78 19.59
CA ARG A 115 -4.22 9.29 20.21
C ARG A 115 -3.08 9.49 19.21
N ALA A 116 -2.88 8.57 18.27
CA ALA A 116 -1.88 8.70 17.21
C ALA A 116 -2.19 9.89 16.28
N SER A 117 -3.46 10.12 15.95
CA SER A 117 -3.92 11.27 15.17
C SER A 117 -3.51 12.60 15.82
N GLN A 118 -3.74 12.73 17.12
CA GLN A 118 -3.43 13.94 17.87
C GLN A 118 -1.92 14.13 18.05
N ILE A 119 -1.19 13.08 18.46
CA ILE A 119 0.23 13.19 18.82
C ILE A 119 1.15 13.29 17.59
N LEU A 120 0.92 12.47 16.56
CA LEU A 120 1.86 12.38 15.43
C LEU A 120 1.53 13.34 14.30
N PHE A 121 0.25 13.62 14.11
CA PHE A 121 -0.27 14.33 12.94
C PHE A 121 -1.02 15.61 13.30
N ASN A 122 -1.09 15.98 14.59
CA ASN A 122 -1.79 17.18 15.07
C ASN A 122 -3.24 17.25 14.54
N GLY A 123 -3.90 16.10 14.40
CA GLY A 123 -5.26 16.00 13.84
C GLY A 123 -5.35 16.04 12.31
N LYS A 124 -4.25 16.26 11.56
CA LYS A 124 -4.23 16.27 10.08
C LYS A 124 -4.72 14.94 9.47
N ARG A 125 -4.54 13.81 10.16
CA ARG A 125 -5.00 12.48 9.75
C ARG A 125 -6.06 11.97 10.72
N SER A 126 -7.28 11.70 10.26
CA SER A 126 -8.34 11.15 11.11
C SER A 126 -8.02 9.73 11.61
N ALA A 127 -8.61 9.33 12.75
CA ALA A 127 -8.46 7.99 13.31
C ALA A 127 -8.84 6.87 12.32
N ASP A 128 -9.89 7.09 11.51
CA ASP A 128 -10.29 6.15 10.46
C ASP A 128 -9.28 6.04 9.32
N SER A 129 -8.63 7.14 8.94
CA SER A 129 -7.55 7.13 7.94
C SER A 129 -6.36 6.31 8.45
N ILE A 130 -6.00 6.48 9.73
CA ILE A 130 -4.94 5.71 10.40
C ILE A 130 -5.30 4.23 10.48
N LYS A 131 -6.53 3.90 10.89
CA LYS A 131 -7.05 2.52 10.91
C LYS A 131 -6.97 1.86 9.54
N GLY A 132 -7.44 2.56 8.50
CA GLY A 132 -7.39 2.06 7.13
C GLY A 132 -5.96 1.87 6.63
N GLN A 133 -5.04 2.76 7.03
CA GLN A 133 -3.62 2.61 6.72
C GLN A 133 -3.00 1.39 7.42
N TRP A 134 -3.26 1.22 8.72
CA TRP A 134 -2.81 0.06 9.48
C TRP A 134 -3.27 -1.27 8.84
N GLN A 135 -4.55 -1.38 8.48
CA GLN A 135 -5.09 -2.58 7.85
C GLN A 135 -4.44 -2.90 6.50
N ARG A 136 -4.18 -1.87 5.67
CA ARG A 136 -3.45 -2.06 4.39
C ARG A 136 -2.01 -2.51 4.60
N SER A 137 -1.36 -2.00 5.63
CA SER A 137 0.01 -2.37 5.98
C SER A 137 0.09 -3.78 6.53
N LEU A 138 -0.83 -4.17 7.42
CA LEU A 138 -0.95 -5.54 7.92
C LEU A 138 -1.11 -6.53 6.76
N LYS A 139 -2.01 -6.25 5.81
CA LYS A 139 -2.21 -7.10 4.63
C LYS A 139 -0.98 -7.18 3.73
N THR A 140 -0.22 -6.08 3.64
CA THR A 140 1.05 -6.07 2.90
C THR A 140 2.09 -6.95 3.59
N PHE A 141 2.19 -6.85 4.92
CA PHE A 141 3.07 -7.69 5.73
C PHE A 141 2.73 -9.17 5.56
N GLU A 142 1.44 -9.55 5.64
CA GLU A 142 0.98 -10.92 5.37
C GLU A 142 1.41 -11.43 3.98
N TRP A 143 1.33 -10.59 2.95
CA TRP A 143 1.82 -10.94 1.61
C TRP A 143 3.33 -11.13 1.55
N ILE A 144 4.10 -10.31 2.29
CA ILE A 144 5.56 -10.45 2.39
C ILE A 144 5.91 -11.77 3.07
N VAL A 145 5.29 -12.07 4.22
CA VAL A 145 5.52 -13.33 4.96
C VAL A 145 5.14 -14.55 4.11
N ALA A 146 4.02 -14.50 3.38
CA ALA A 146 3.63 -15.57 2.46
C ALA A 146 4.66 -15.75 1.32
N PHE A 147 5.15 -14.64 0.76
CA PHE A 147 6.18 -14.66 -0.28
C PHE A 147 7.52 -15.22 0.23
N GLU A 148 7.94 -14.84 1.44
CA GLU A 148 9.15 -15.33 2.10
C GLU A 148 9.05 -16.83 2.40
N SER A 149 7.88 -17.29 2.86
CA SER A 149 7.62 -18.72 3.09
C SER A 149 7.77 -19.57 1.83
N PHE A 150 7.44 -19.02 0.66
CA PHE A 150 7.61 -19.70 -0.63
C PHE A 150 9.04 -19.65 -1.15
N THR A 151 9.71 -18.52 -0.97
CA THR A 151 11.10 -18.35 -1.44
C THR A 151 12.13 -18.95 -0.50
N GLY A 152 11.70 -19.50 0.65
CA GLY A 152 12.56 -20.16 1.63
C GLY A 152 13.46 -19.19 2.39
N ASN A 153 12.99 -17.97 2.68
CA ASN A 153 13.74 -16.94 3.41
C ASN A 153 15.13 -16.59 2.83
N GLY A 154 15.34 -16.78 1.53
CA GLY A 154 16.49 -16.17 0.85
C GLY A 154 17.84 -16.86 1.04
N GLY A 155 17.90 -18.12 1.45
CA GLY A 155 19.15 -18.89 1.47
C GLY A 155 19.62 -19.42 0.10
N GLY A 156 19.14 -18.84 -1.00
CA GLY A 156 19.54 -19.25 -2.35
C GLY A 156 20.60 -18.32 -2.90
N ASP A 157 21.85 -18.80 -2.95
CA ASP A 157 23.06 -18.16 -3.47
C ASP A 157 22.81 -17.44 -4.80
N GLY A 158 22.41 -16.18 -4.69
CA GLY A 158 22.02 -15.36 -5.81
C GLY A 158 22.88 -14.11 -5.85
N ASP A 159 24.15 -14.28 -6.17
CA ASP A 159 25.13 -13.20 -6.39
C ASP A 159 24.85 -12.44 -7.72
N SER A 160 23.56 -12.22 -7.99
CA SER A 160 23.08 -11.52 -9.16
C SER A 160 23.03 -10.02 -8.86
N ASN A 161 23.85 -9.25 -9.57
CA ASN A 161 23.93 -7.79 -9.47
C ASN A 161 22.59 -7.05 -9.71
N ASP A 162 21.53 -7.72 -10.19
CA ASP A 162 20.19 -7.14 -10.35
C ASP A 162 19.14 -7.79 -9.43
N ALA A 163 19.18 -7.41 -8.15
CA ALA A 163 18.24 -7.87 -7.12
C ALA A 163 16.77 -7.61 -7.50
N SER A 164 16.48 -6.53 -8.23
CA SER A 164 15.12 -6.15 -8.63
C SER A 164 14.55 -7.11 -9.68
N ALA A 165 15.33 -7.44 -10.72
CA ALA A 165 14.91 -8.38 -11.75
C ALA A 165 14.69 -9.79 -11.18
N VAL A 166 15.61 -10.25 -10.32
CA VAL A 166 15.49 -11.55 -9.64
C VAL A 166 14.22 -11.60 -8.80
N LEU A 167 13.94 -10.55 -8.02
CA LEU A 167 12.77 -10.49 -7.16
C LEU A 167 11.46 -10.40 -7.94
N LYS A 168 11.45 -9.71 -9.09
CA LYS A 168 10.33 -9.73 -10.05
C LYS A 168 10.07 -11.14 -10.57
N GLY A 169 11.11 -11.90 -10.95
CA GLY A 169 10.98 -13.30 -11.38
C GLY A 169 10.45 -14.21 -10.28
N LYS A 170 10.91 -14.04 -9.03
CA LYS A 170 10.40 -14.77 -7.85
C LYS A 170 8.91 -14.47 -7.61
N LEU A 171 8.48 -13.21 -7.67
CA LEU A 171 7.07 -12.83 -7.53
C LEU A 171 6.19 -13.45 -8.61
N THR A 172 6.64 -13.49 -9.87
CA THR A 172 5.90 -14.14 -10.96
C THR A 172 5.73 -15.63 -10.71
N ARG A 173 6.78 -16.33 -10.25
CA ARG A 173 6.70 -17.74 -9.85
C ARG A 173 5.75 -17.98 -8.68
N ALA A 174 5.77 -17.11 -7.67
CA ALA A 174 4.85 -17.20 -6.53
C ALA A 174 3.38 -17.03 -6.94
N ARG A 175 3.07 -16.10 -7.87
CA ARG A 175 1.71 -15.97 -8.42
C ARG A 175 1.29 -17.19 -9.23
N ALA A 176 2.20 -17.73 -10.04
CA ALA A 176 1.93 -18.94 -10.83
C ALA A 176 1.68 -20.17 -9.93
N ALA A 177 2.33 -20.23 -8.77
CA ALA A 177 2.09 -21.25 -7.74
C ALA A 177 0.81 -21.01 -6.92
N GLY A 178 0.02 -19.96 -7.21
CA GLY A 178 -1.23 -19.68 -6.51
C GLY A 178 -1.07 -19.04 -5.14
N ILE A 179 0.10 -18.51 -4.79
CA ILE A 179 0.32 -17.87 -3.48
C ILE A 179 -0.33 -16.49 -3.48
N ALA A 180 -1.07 -16.21 -2.42
CA ALA A 180 -1.79 -14.97 -2.22
C ALA A 180 -0.86 -13.79 -1.88
N ILE A 181 -0.04 -13.36 -2.84
CA ILE A 181 0.86 -12.19 -2.70
C ILE A 181 0.18 -10.85 -3.07
N GLY A 182 -1.09 -10.89 -3.50
CA GLY A 182 -1.90 -9.71 -3.80
C GLY A 182 -1.24 -8.72 -4.77
N SER A 183 -1.21 -7.43 -4.39
CA SER A 183 -0.65 -6.34 -5.19
C SER A 183 0.81 -6.01 -4.82
N LEU A 184 1.57 -7.00 -4.33
CA LEU A 184 2.96 -6.81 -3.92
C LEU A 184 3.85 -6.60 -5.16
N THR A 185 4.71 -5.57 -5.09
CA THR A 185 5.67 -5.21 -6.15
C THR A 185 7.09 -5.24 -5.61
N PRO A 186 8.13 -5.42 -6.45
CA PRO A 186 9.52 -5.42 -6.00
C PRO A 186 9.91 -4.14 -5.24
N ALA A 187 9.50 -2.99 -5.75
CA ALA A 187 9.74 -1.70 -5.12
C ALA A 187 9.11 -1.60 -3.72
N LYS A 188 7.95 -2.24 -3.50
CA LYS A 188 7.27 -2.22 -2.21
C LYS A 188 7.97 -3.12 -1.18
N ILE A 189 8.51 -4.26 -1.61
CA ILE A 189 9.33 -5.11 -0.73
C ILE A 189 10.60 -4.36 -0.32
N LYS A 190 11.30 -3.78 -1.31
CA LYS A 190 12.49 -2.96 -1.03
C LYS A 190 12.17 -1.79 -0.10
N GLU A 191 11.07 -1.06 -0.32
CA GLU A 191 10.64 0.02 0.59
C GLU A 191 10.41 -0.49 2.02
N TRP A 192 9.83 -1.68 2.20
CA TRP A 192 9.61 -2.26 3.53
C TRP A 192 10.92 -2.66 4.22
N ASP A 193 11.88 -3.17 3.45
CA ASP A 193 13.19 -3.57 3.93
C ASP A 193 14.05 -2.35 4.28
N ASP A 194 14.13 -1.36 3.39
CA ASP A 194 14.92 -0.13 3.56
C ASP A 194 14.49 0.68 4.80
N ASN A 195 13.21 0.58 5.20
CA ASN A 195 12.68 1.28 6.38
C ASN A 195 12.58 0.39 7.64
N HIS A 196 13.07 -0.86 7.59
CA HIS A 196 12.96 -1.83 8.68
C HIS A 196 11.52 -2.06 9.18
N TRP A 197 10.52 -1.83 8.32
CA TRP A 197 9.12 -2.03 8.68
C TRP A 197 8.80 -3.52 8.79
N ARG A 198 9.44 -4.36 7.99
CA ARG A 198 9.30 -5.82 8.14
C ARG A 198 9.75 -6.25 9.54
N ASP A 199 10.94 -5.84 9.95
CA ASP A 199 11.54 -6.22 11.23
C ASP A 199 10.64 -5.77 12.41
N LEU A 200 10.13 -4.54 12.38
CA LEU A 200 9.19 -4.02 13.38
C LEU A 200 7.89 -4.83 13.46
N PHE A 201 7.33 -5.23 12.32
CA PHE A 201 6.12 -6.05 12.27
C PHE A 201 6.41 -7.49 12.72
N GLU A 202 7.54 -8.07 12.33
CA GLU A 202 7.94 -9.43 12.69
C GLU A 202 8.24 -9.56 14.19
N GLU A 203 8.94 -8.60 14.78
CA GLU A 203 9.24 -8.57 16.21
C GLU A 203 7.95 -8.61 17.06
N ARG A 204 6.90 -7.91 16.63
CA ARG A 204 5.65 -7.76 17.37
C ARG A 204 4.57 -8.78 17.03
N LEU A 205 4.44 -9.11 15.74
CA LEU A 205 3.39 -9.99 15.21
C LEU A 205 3.91 -11.39 14.88
N GLY A 206 5.19 -11.51 14.51
CA GLY A 206 5.86 -12.79 14.23
C GLY A 206 6.16 -13.59 15.49
N ASN A 207 6.46 -12.92 16.60
CA ASN A 207 6.70 -13.53 17.91
C ASN A 207 5.44 -13.95 18.67
N SER A 208 4.42 -14.48 17.97
CA SER A 208 3.53 -15.42 18.65
C SER A 208 4.39 -16.65 18.99
N ALA A 209 4.89 -16.68 20.23
CA ALA A 209 5.85 -17.63 20.80
C ALA A 209 5.37 -19.11 20.84
N LYS A 210 4.50 -19.50 19.90
CA LYS A 210 3.90 -20.83 19.78
C LYS A 210 3.93 -21.39 18.36
N VAL A 211 4.41 -20.65 17.35
CA VAL A 211 4.71 -21.25 16.05
C VAL A 211 6.11 -21.86 16.10
N THR A 212 6.27 -22.88 16.96
CA THR A 212 7.18 -23.98 16.65
C THR A 212 6.69 -24.55 15.33
N ARG A 213 7.19 -24.05 14.20
CA ARG A 213 7.07 -24.79 12.95
C ARG A 213 7.70 -26.14 13.25
N PRO A 214 6.96 -27.27 13.17
CA PRO A 214 7.62 -28.55 13.21
C PRO A 214 8.63 -28.49 12.07
N VAL A 215 9.91 -28.49 12.41
CA VAL A 215 10.96 -28.57 11.41
C VAL A 215 10.76 -29.93 10.79
N VAL A 216 10.02 -29.98 9.69
CA VAL A 216 9.95 -31.14 8.82
C VAL A 216 11.35 -31.22 8.23
N ARG A 217 12.24 -31.87 8.99
CA ARG A 217 13.54 -32.28 8.51
C ARG A 217 13.26 -33.32 7.44
N SER A 218 13.10 -32.86 6.19
CA SER A 218 13.08 -33.70 4.99
C SER A 218 14.45 -34.34 4.71
N SER A 219 15.36 -34.35 5.68
CA SER A 219 16.70 -34.91 5.60
C SER A 219 16.76 -36.38 6.08
N ALA A 220 15.63 -37.07 6.14
CA ALA A 220 15.58 -38.52 6.37
C ALA A 220 15.36 -39.31 5.07
N ALA A 221 15.54 -38.68 3.90
CA ALA A 221 15.91 -39.45 2.72
C ALA A 221 17.34 -39.95 2.98
N PRO A 222 17.59 -41.28 3.03
CA PRO A 222 18.95 -41.79 3.11
C PRO A 222 19.72 -41.16 1.95
N LEU A 223 20.79 -40.43 2.28
CA LEU A 223 21.81 -40.07 1.31
C LEU A 223 22.15 -41.39 0.61
N SER A 224 21.83 -41.48 -0.68
CA SER A 224 22.30 -42.59 -1.50
C SER A 224 23.80 -42.61 -1.33
N ASP A 225 24.30 -43.68 -0.72
CA ASP A 225 25.72 -43.95 -0.56
C ASP A 225 26.34 -43.79 -1.95
N ALA A 226 27.24 -42.83 -2.08
CA ALA A 226 27.99 -42.63 -3.30
C ALA A 226 29.00 -43.78 -3.36
N GLU A 227 28.56 -44.91 -3.87
CA GLU A 227 29.46 -45.97 -4.33
C GLU A 227 30.40 -45.34 -5.36
N ASP A 228 31.68 -45.29 -5.00
CA ASP A 228 32.81 -44.99 -5.88
C ASP A 228 32.71 -45.90 -7.12
N LEU A 229 32.30 -45.31 -8.25
CA LEU A 229 32.41 -45.95 -9.56
C LEU A 229 33.62 -45.38 -10.31
N ASP A 230 34.80 -45.80 -9.87
CA ASP A 230 35.91 -46.01 -10.78
C ASP A 230 35.58 -47.24 -11.64
N ASN A 231 35.05 -47.05 -12.84
CA ASN A 231 35.05 -48.11 -13.85
C ASN A 231 35.24 -47.53 -15.25
N GLU A 232 36.47 -47.67 -15.74
CA GLU A 232 36.82 -47.56 -17.15
C GLU A 232 36.07 -48.61 -17.99
N SER A 233 35.77 -48.22 -19.24
CA SER A 233 35.45 -49.08 -20.38
C SER A 233 34.15 -49.91 -20.33
N ASP A 234 33.24 -49.68 -21.26
CA ASP A 234 33.08 -50.54 -22.45
C ASP A 234 31.84 -50.13 -23.26
N ASP A 235 31.98 -50.33 -24.57
CA ASP A 235 31.06 -50.05 -25.66
C ASP A 235 29.81 -50.94 -25.58
N GLY A 236 28.60 -50.41 -25.82
CA GLY A 236 27.43 -51.29 -25.99
C GLY A 236 26.04 -50.72 -25.75
N ALA A 237 25.32 -50.57 -26.87
CA ALA A 237 23.87 -50.81 -27.04
C ALA A 237 22.87 -49.87 -26.35
N ILE A 238 22.24 -49.05 -27.21
CA ILE A 238 21.04 -48.26 -26.96
C ILE A 238 19.82 -49.20 -26.97
N ASP A 239 19.16 -49.38 -25.82
CA ASP A 239 17.79 -49.88 -25.75
C ASP A 239 16.83 -48.73 -25.41
N PRO A 240 15.84 -48.41 -26.28
CA PRO A 240 14.71 -47.60 -25.90
C PRO A 240 13.63 -48.51 -25.29
N ILE A 241 12.82 -47.97 -24.37
CA ILE A 241 11.42 -48.35 -24.06
C ILE A 241 11.21 -48.26 -22.55
N LEU A 242 10.43 -47.25 -22.14
CA LEU A 242 9.41 -47.43 -21.11
C LEU A 242 8.25 -46.48 -21.42
N LYS A 243 7.27 -47.05 -22.14
CA LYS A 243 5.98 -46.44 -22.46
C LYS A 243 5.16 -46.34 -21.16
N SER A 244 4.96 -45.13 -20.66
CA SER A 244 3.99 -44.90 -19.59
C SER A 244 2.57 -44.98 -20.16
N GLN A 245 1.83 -45.96 -19.68
CA GLN A 245 0.42 -46.18 -20.04
C GLN A 245 -0.45 -45.09 -19.42
N THR A 246 -0.86 -44.10 -20.21
CA THR A 246 -1.98 -43.21 -19.87
C THR A 246 -3.30 -43.99 -19.99
N LYS A 247 -3.89 -44.29 -18.83
CA LYS A 247 -5.23 -44.88 -18.70
C LYS A 247 -6.28 -43.85 -19.14
N LYS A 248 -6.85 -44.01 -20.33
CA LYS A 248 -8.03 -43.24 -20.79
C LYS A 248 -9.26 -43.71 -20.01
N THR A 249 -9.79 -42.85 -19.15
CA THR A 249 -11.12 -43.02 -18.56
C THR A 249 -12.18 -42.69 -19.60
N ALA A 250 -13.22 -43.53 -19.64
CA ALA A 250 -14.29 -43.52 -20.64
C ALA A 250 -14.99 -42.16 -20.74
N ALA A 251 -15.26 -41.76 -21.99
CA ALA A 251 -16.09 -40.62 -22.33
C ALA A 251 -17.52 -40.86 -21.82
N ALA A 252 -17.95 -40.05 -20.85
CA ALA A 252 -19.34 -39.90 -20.51
C ALA A 252 -20.01 -39.04 -21.59
N THR A 253 -20.81 -39.66 -22.44
CA THR A 253 -21.73 -38.99 -23.36
C THR A 253 -22.79 -38.27 -22.53
N VAL A 254 -22.59 -36.97 -22.31
CA VAL A 254 -23.59 -36.07 -21.72
C VAL A 254 -24.61 -35.77 -22.81
N SER A 255 -25.84 -36.22 -22.62
CA SER A 255 -26.97 -35.88 -23.47
C SER A 255 -27.27 -34.38 -23.37
N GLU A 256 -27.10 -33.65 -24.46
CA GLU A 256 -27.42 -32.22 -24.53
C GLU A 256 -28.92 -31.98 -24.29
N PRO A 257 -29.30 -31.13 -23.31
CA PRO A 257 -30.67 -30.70 -23.15
C PRO A 257 -31.08 -29.83 -24.34
N LYS A 258 -32.11 -30.25 -25.07
CA LYS A 258 -32.77 -29.46 -26.12
C LYS A 258 -33.38 -28.19 -25.50
N HIS A 259 -32.66 -27.08 -25.55
CA HIS A 259 -33.18 -25.78 -25.14
C HIS A 259 -34.08 -25.19 -26.23
N ALA A 260 -35.29 -24.79 -25.83
CA ALA A 260 -36.22 -24.05 -26.67
C ALA A 260 -35.62 -22.68 -27.07
N PRO A 261 -35.87 -22.18 -28.30
CA PRO A 261 -35.30 -20.93 -28.78
C PRO A 261 -35.75 -19.75 -27.91
N ALA A 262 -34.80 -19.12 -27.22
CA ALA A 262 -35.03 -18.04 -26.29
C ALA A 262 -35.33 -16.72 -27.02
N SER A 263 -36.56 -16.59 -27.54
CA SER A 263 -37.05 -15.42 -28.27
C SER A 263 -37.14 -14.14 -27.41
N LYS A 264 -37.04 -14.23 -26.08
CA LYS A 264 -37.22 -13.08 -25.16
C LYS A 264 -35.94 -12.28 -24.87
N PHE A 265 -34.77 -12.74 -25.29
CA PHE A 265 -33.49 -12.02 -25.01
C PHE A 265 -33.22 -10.82 -25.93
N ARG A 266 -33.94 -10.67 -27.04
CA ARG A 266 -33.63 -9.63 -28.04
C ARG A 266 -34.01 -8.21 -27.58
N ALA A 267 -35.01 -8.06 -26.71
CA ALA A 267 -35.44 -6.75 -26.19
C ALA A 267 -34.53 -6.22 -25.07
N GLN A 268 -33.99 -7.08 -24.19
CA GLN A 268 -33.05 -6.66 -23.14
C GLN A 268 -31.66 -6.29 -23.69
N ALA A 269 -31.27 -6.86 -24.83
CA ALA A 269 -30.00 -6.52 -25.47
C ALA A 269 -29.95 -5.05 -25.95
N SER A 270 -31.04 -4.48 -26.47
CA SER A 270 -31.04 -3.09 -26.96
C SER A 270 -30.89 -2.05 -25.85
N GLU A 271 -31.47 -2.28 -24.68
CA GLU A 271 -31.32 -1.38 -23.52
C GLU A 271 -29.88 -1.40 -22.97
N SER A 272 -29.23 -2.56 -23.05
CA SER A 272 -27.84 -2.74 -22.58
C SER A 272 -26.85 -1.89 -23.38
N PHE A 273 -27.07 -1.69 -24.69
CA PHE A 273 -26.20 -0.86 -25.52
C PHE A 273 -26.35 0.65 -25.26
N GLY A 274 -27.54 1.10 -24.86
CA GLY A 274 -27.77 2.50 -24.48
C GLY A 274 -26.92 2.92 -23.26
N ASN A 275 -26.82 2.04 -22.28
CA ASN A 275 -26.03 2.27 -21.06
C ASN A 275 -24.52 2.32 -21.33
N ILE A 276 -24.03 1.54 -22.31
CA ILE A 276 -22.62 1.59 -22.72
C ILE A 276 -22.30 2.96 -23.33
N GLY A 277 -23.19 3.52 -24.15
CA GLY A 277 -23.01 4.85 -24.74
C GLY A 277 -22.89 5.97 -23.68
N ALA A 278 -23.74 5.93 -22.65
CA ALA A 278 -23.68 6.87 -21.53
C ALA A 278 -22.37 6.75 -20.75
N LEU A 279 -21.94 5.51 -20.45
CA LEU A 279 -20.68 5.25 -19.74
C LEU A 279 -19.46 5.74 -20.53
N VAL A 280 -19.45 5.56 -21.85
CA VAL A 280 -18.37 6.05 -22.72
C VAL A 280 -18.29 7.58 -22.69
N LYS A 281 -19.42 8.29 -22.72
CA LYS A 281 -19.44 9.76 -22.62
C LYS A 281 -18.88 10.26 -21.28
N VAL A 282 -19.26 9.62 -20.17
CA VAL A 282 -18.73 9.95 -18.84
C VAL A 282 -17.21 9.72 -18.79
N LYS A 283 -16.74 8.61 -19.37
CA LYS A 283 -15.31 8.31 -19.44
C LYS A 283 -14.54 9.34 -20.26
N ILE A 284 -15.06 9.73 -21.44
CA ILE A 284 -14.43 10.76 -22.29
C ILE A 284 -14.32 12.09 -21.52
N ALA A 285 -15.39 12.52 -20.85
CA ALA A 285 -15.37 13.76 -20.06
C ALA A 285 -14.38 13.70 -18.88
N ALA A 286 -14.24 12.53 -18.24
CA ALA A 286 -13.26 12.34 -17.17
C ALA A 286 -11.81 12.36 -17.70
N ASP A 287 -11.57 11.74 -18.85
CA ASP A 287 -10.25 11.71 -19.50
C ASP A 287 -9.87 13.11 -20.01
N GLU A 288 -10.82 13.88 -20.53
CA GLU A 288 -10.61 15.28 -20.95
C GLU A 288 -10.22 16.17 -19.76
N LYS A 289 -10.92 16.07 -18.62
CA LYS A 289 -10.54 16.79 -17.40
C LYS A 289 -9.13 16.40 -16.91
N ARG A 290 -8.76 15.13 -17.07
CA ARG A 290 -7.42 14.65 -16.71
C ARG A 290 -6.35 15.23 -17.62
N ALA A 291 -6.63 15.32 -18.92
CA ALA A 291 -5.73 15.93 -19.90
C ALA A 291 -5.54 17.44 -19.62
N GLN A 292 -6.63 18.16 -19.33
CA GLN A 292 -6.56 19.58 -18.95
C GLN A 292 -5.74 19.81 -17.67
N ALA A 293 -5.92 18.96 -16.65
CA ALA A 293 -5.14 19.06 -15.41
C ALA A 293 -3.64 18.80 -15.62
N LEU A 294 -3.28 17.88 -16.51
CA LEU A 294 -1.88 17.65 -16.89
C LEU A 294 -1.30 18.84 -17.67
N GLY A 295 -2.08 19.43 -18.58
CA GLY A 295 -1.67 20.65 -19.30
C GLY A 295 -1.38 21.81 -18.36
N ALA A 296 -2.30 22.11 -17.43
CA ALA A 296 -2.11 23.16 -16.44
C ALA A 296 -0.90 22.91 -15.52
N LYS A 297 -0.64 21.64 -15.17
CA LYS A 297 0.54 21.29 -14.38
C LYS A 297 1.84 21.54 -15.16
N LEU A 298 1.91 21.13 -16.42
CA LEU A 298 3.08 21.36 -17.27
C LEU A 298 3.36 22.86 -17.46
N GLU A 299 2.32 23.67 -17.61
CA GLU A 299 2.47 25.12 -17.71
C GLU A 299 3.03 25.74 -16.42
N LEU A 300 2.57 25.30 -15.24
CA LEU A 300 3.12 25.73 -13.96
C LEU A 300 4.58 25.31 -13.79
N ASP A 301 4.93 24.09 -14.18
CA ASP A 301 6.30 23.59 -14.12
C ASP A 301 7.21 24.38 -15.07
N GLU A 302 6.73 24.74 -16.27
CA GLU A 302 7.48 25.60 -17.20
C GLU A 302 7.71 27.01 -16.62
N ARG A 303 6.69 27.60 -16.00
CA ARG A 303 6.83 28.91 -15.33
C ARG A 303 7.83 28.84 -14.17
N ARG A 304 7.77 27.78 -13.35
CA ARG A 304 8.74 27.54 -12.27
C ARG A 304 10.15 27.41 -12.79
N PHE A 305 10.35 26.62 -13.84
CA PHE A 305 11.66 26.43 -14.46
C PHE A 305 12.22 27.75 -15.02
N LYS A 306 11.39 28.57 -15.66
CA LYS A 306 11.80 29.91 -16.13
C LYS A 306 12.22 30.81 -14.97
N LEU A 307 11.47 30.80 -13.87
CA LEU A 307 11.77 31.60 -12.67
C LEU A 307 13.06 31.12 -11.99
N GLU A 308 13.26 29.82 -11.84
CA GLU A 308 14.51 29.27 -11.30
C GLU A 308 15.71 29.57 -12.19
N SER A 309 15.54 29.48 -13.51
CA SER A 309 16.59 29.84 -14.47
C SER A 309 16.95 31.33 -14.40
N THR A 310 15.97 32.23 -14.30
CA THR A 310 16.25 33.67 -14.14
C THR A 310 16.90 33.97 -12.80
N LYS A 311 16.43 33.35 -11.71
CA LYS A 311 17.05 33.46 -10.38
C LYS A 311 18.51 33.01 -10.40
N ALA A 312 18.80 31.84 -10.99
CA ALA A 312 20.17 31.35 -11.11
C ALA A 312 21.08 32.30 -11.92
N LYS A 313 20.56 32.93 -12.98
CA LYS A 313 21.29 33.94 -13.75
C LYS A 313 21.55 35.22 -12.93
N VAL A 314 20.56 35.66 -12.14
CA VAL A 314 20.71 36.81 -11.24
C VAL A 314 21.75 36.52 -10.16
N ASP A 315 21.71 35.34 -9.56
CA ASP A 315 22.69 34.93 -8.54
C ASP A 315 24.10 34.83 -9.12
N LEU A 316 24.25 34.29 -10.34
CA LEU A 316 25.51 34.27 -11.07
C LEU A 316 26.02 35.69 -11.35
N ALA A 317 25.15 36.58 -11.86
CA ALA A 317 25.51 37.97 -12.12
C ALA A 317 25.91 38.71 -10.84
N ARG A 318 25.28 38.41 -9.70
CA ARG A 318 25.70 38.95 -8.38
C ARG A 318 27.07 38.43 -7.96
N SER A 319 27.35 37.15 -8.16
CA SER A 319 28.63 36.55 -7.79
C SER A 319 29.83 37.17 -8.53
N VAL A 320 29.62 37.63 -9.77
CA VAL A 320 30.64 38.31 -10.61
C VAL A 320 31.21 39.58 -9.96
N PHE A 321 30.45 40.26 -9.10
CA PHE A 321 30.93 41.45 -8.39
C PHE A 321 31.80 41.13 -7.18
N GLY A 322 31.71 39.90 -6.65
CA GLY A 322 32.49 39.46 -5.49
C GLY A 322 33.80 38.75 -5.85
N THR A 323 34.03 38.46 -7.14
CA THR A 323 35.23 37.74 -7.60
C THR A 323 36.29 38.70 -8.14
N ASP A 324 37.48 38.62 -7.53
CA ASP A 324 38.67 39.33 -8.00
C ASP A 324 39.20 38.70 -9.29
N GLY A 325 39.63 39.54 -10.25
CA GLY A 325 40.19 39.08 -11.52
C GLY A 325 39.20 38.90 -12.69
N VAL A 326 37.91 39.21 -12.49
CA VAL A 326 36.95 39.25 -13.62
C VAL A 326 37.16 40.49 -14.49
N SER A 327 37.12 40.33 -15.81
CA SER A 327 37.28 41.43 -16.76
C SER A 327 36.17 42.48 -16.63
N ALA A 328 36.49 43.74 -16.93
CA ALA A 328 35.54 44.86 -16.86
C ALA A 328 34.31 44.62 -17.75
N GLU A 329 34.51 44.05 -18.95
CA GLU A 329 33.43 43.72 -19.89
C GLU A 329 32.40 42.75 -19.29
N VAL A 330 32.84 41.74 -18.54
CA VAL A 330 31.95 40.75 -17.92
C VAL A 330 31.16 41.38 -16.77
N ARG A 331 31.76 42.32 -16.03
CA ARG A 331 31.08 43.10 -14.98
C ARG A 331 30.02 44.04 -15.55
N ASP A 332 30.33 44.73 -16.64
CA ASP A 332 29.37 45.61 -17.32
C ASP A 332 28.18 44.82 -17.90
N ALA A 333 28.44 43.64 -18.47
CA ALA A 333 27.39 42.73 -18.94
C ALA A 333 26.51 42.22 -17.79
N ALA A 334 27.11 41.84 -16.66
CA ALA A 334 26.38 41.42 -15.46
C ALA A 334 25.53 42.57 -14.87
N ASN A 335 26.08 43.80 -14.83
CA ASN A 335 25.36 44.98 -14.36
C ASN A 335 24.16 45.31 -15.26
N SER A 336 24.37 45.29 -16.58
CA SER A 336 23.31 45.53 -17.57
C SER A 336 22.18 44.51 -17.44
N PHE A 337 22.50 43.23 -17.23
CA PHE A 337 21.51 42.19 -16.99
C PHE A 337 20.71 42.42 -15.70
N LEU A 338 21.37 42.78 -14.60
CA LEU A 338 20.70 43.06 -13.33
C LEU A 338 19.78 44.29 -13.43
N LEU A 339 20.23 45.37 -14.08
CA LEU A 339 19.41 46.56 -14.30
C LEU A 339 18.16 46.23 -15.13
N GLY A 340 18.29 45.42 -16.19
CA GLY A 340 17.14 44.94 -16.97
C GLY A 340 16.15 44.12 -16.16
N TYR A 341 16.63 43.31 -15.21
CA TYR A 341 15.79 42.47 -14.34
C TYR A 341 14.98 43.26 -13.32
N PHE A 342 15.51 44.38 -12.80
CA PHE A 342 14.79 45.22 -11.82
C PHE A 342 13.90 46.30 -12.43
N THR A 343 14.01 46.53 -13.74
CA THR A 343 13.24 47.55 -14.46
C THR A 343 12.07 46.97 -15.27
N SER A 344 12.04 45.65 -15.47
CA SER A 344 10.93 44.91 -16.10
C SER A 344 9.95 44.43 -15.05
#